data_AF-A0A434LBM9-F1
#
_entry.id   AF-A0A434LBM9-F1
#
_cell.length_a   1.000
_cell.length_b   1.000
_cell.length_c   1.000
_cell.angle_alpha   90.00
_cell.angle_beta   90.00
_cell.angle_gamma   90.00
#
_symmetry.space_group_name_H-M   'P 1'
#
loop_
_entity.id
_entity.type
_entity.pdbx_description
1 polymer ?
#
loop_
_entity_poly.entity_id
_entity_poly.type
_entity_poly.pdbx_seq_one_letter_code
_entity_poly.pdbx_strand_id
1 'polypeptide(L)' 'AHYHRSIVAALARQDAKAAREALVADISRPFAFLRDKLQSANRKD' A
#
# COMPACT_ATOMS: atom_id res chain seq x y z
N ALA A 1 0.93 3.66 10.88
CA ALA A 1 -0.35 3.03 11.27
C ALA A 1 -1.58 3.52 10.48
N HIS A 2 -1.43 4.30 9.40
CA HIS A 2 -2.60 4.90 8.70
C HIS A 2 -3.38 3.91 7.80
N TYR A 3 -2.70 2.91 7.20
CA TYR A 3 -3.32 1.97 6.26
C TYR A 3 -4.14 0.87 6.94
N HIS A 4 -3.67 0.41 8.10
CA HIS A 4 -4.45 -0.49 8.96
C HIS A 4 -5.81 0.14 9.35
N ARG A 5 -5.85 1.45 9.58
CA ARG A 5 -7.10 2.18 9.88
C ARG A 5 -8.08 2.14 8.70
N SER A 6 -7.60 2.29 7.47
CA SER A 6 -8.45 2.23 6.27
C SER A 6 -9.04 0.83 6.05
N ILE A 7 -8.27 -0.23 6.31
CA ILE A 7 -8.75 -1.62 6.23
C ILE A 7 -9.84 -1.85 7.29
N VAL A 8 -9.58 -1.49 8.55
CA VAL A 8 -10.54 -1.65 9.65
C VAL A 8 -11.82 -0.83 9.40
N ALA A 9 -11.71 0.39 8.90
CA ALA A 9 -12.86 1.22 8.56
C ALA A 9 -13.70 0.66 7.40
N ALA A 10 -13.07 0.01 6.42
CA ALA A 10 -13.80 -0.68 5.35
C ALA A 10 -14.50 -1.94 5.87
N LEU A 11 -13.84 -2.72 6.72
CA LEU A 11 -14.43 -3.90 7.36
C LEU A 11 -15.61 -3.54 8.26
N ALA A 12 -15.52 -2.45 9.04
CA ALA A 12 -16.61 -1.97 9.90
C ALA A 12 -17.86 -1.57 9.11
N ARG A 13 -17.68 -1.11 7.86
CA ARG A 13 -18.77 -0.78 6.94
C ARG A 13 -19.24 -1.97 6.09
N GLN A 14 -18.67 -3.15 6.32
CA GLN A 14 -18.89 -4.37 5.53
C GLN A 14 -18.62 -4.17 4.02
N ASP A 15 -17.75 -3.23 3.68
CA ASP A 15 -17.37 -2.95 2.30
C ASP A 15 -16.17 -3.82 1.91
N ALA A 16 -16.47 -5.03 1.41
CA ALA A 16 -15.47 -6.00 1.02
C ALA A 16 -14.53 -5.49 -0.10
N LYS A 17 -15.06 -4.67 -1.01
CA LYS A 17 -14.27 -4.12 -2.12
C LYS A 17 -13.25 -3.11 -1.58
N ALA A 18 -13.70 -2.16 -0.78
CA ALA A 18 -12.81 -1.15 -0.18
C ALA A 18 -11.77 -1.79 0.76
N ALA A 19 -12.15 -2.84 1.50
CA ALA A 19 -11.22 -3.57 2.36
C ALA A 19 -10.12 -4.26 1.54
N ARG A 20 -10.49 -4.89 0.41
CA ARG A 20 -9.55 -5.52 -0.51
C ARG A 20 -8.60 -4.50 -1.14
N GLU A 21 -9.12 -3.37 -1.62
CA GLU A 21 -8.31 -2.30 -2.22
C GLU A 21 -7.32 -1.73 -1.21
N ALA A 22 -7.76 -1.46 0.02
CA ALA A 22 -6.89 -0.98 1.09
C ALA A 22 -5.77 -1.98 1.44
N LEU A 23 -6.08 -3.28 1.47
CA LEU A 23 -5.10 -4.33 1.73
C LEU A 23 -4.06 -4.44 0.61
N VAL A 24 -4.50 -4.44 -0.66
CA VAL A 24 -3.59 -4.48 -1.81
C VAL A 24 -2.66 -3.27 -1.80
N ALA A 25 -3.18 -2.09 -1.50
CA ALA A 25 -2.38 -0.87 -1.42
C ALA A 25 -1.33 -0.94 -0.31
N ASP A 26 -1.70 -1.43 0.88
CA ASP A 26 -0.78 -1.56 2.02
C ASP A 26 0.38 -2.50 1.71
N ILE A 27 0.10 -3.65 1.09
CA ILE A 27 1.12 -4.63 0.70
C ILE A 27 1.99 -4.13 -0.46
N SER A 28 1.39 -3.45 -1.45
CA SER A 28 2.10 -3.09 -2.69
C SER A 28 3.02 -1.88 -2.54
N ARG A 29 2.69 -0.96 -1.64
CA ARG A 29 3.40 0.33 -1.51
C ARG A 29 4.87 0.22 -1.09
N PRO A 30 5.26 -0.66 -0.14
CA PRO A 30 6.68 -0.89 0.17
C PRO A 30 7.49 -1.34 -1.04
N PHE A 31 6.92 -2.18 -1.91
CA PHE A 31 7.59 -2.64 -3.13
C PHE A 31 7.73 -1.54 -4.17
N ALA A 32 6.71 -0.71 -4.35
CA ALA A 32 6.80 0.47 -5.22
C ALA A 32 7.91 1.42 -4.74
N PHE A 33 7.93 1.72 -3.44
CA PHE A 33 8.98 2.54 -2.84
C PHE A 33 10.38 1.93 -3.02
N LEU A 34 10.53 0.63 -2.77
CA LEU A 34 11.80 -0.08 -2.95
C LEU A 34 12.28 0.00 -4.40
N ARG A 35 11.39 -0.28 -5.36
CA ARG A 35 11.71 -0.18 -6.80
C ARG A 35 12.18 1.23 -7.15
N ASP A 36 11.45 2.25 -6.74
CA ASP A 36 11.77 3.64 -7.07
C ASP A 36 13.12 4.06 -6.45
N LYS A 37 13.42 3.59 -5.23
CA LYS A 37 14.72 3.78 -4.58
C LYS A 37 15.87 3.13 -5.36
N LEU A 38 15.70 1.87 -5.78
CA LEU A 38 16.71 1.13 -6.55
C LEU A 38 16.96 1.78 -7.92
N GLN A 39 15.90 2.16 -8.63
CA GLN A 39 16.02 2.85 -9.92
C GLN A 39 16.66 4.24 -9.81
N SER A 40 16.48 4.92 -8.67
CA SER A 40 17.13 6.20 -8.41
C SER A 40 18.61 6.05 -8.08
N ALA A 41 18.99 4.97 -7.39
CA ALA A 41 20.39 4.64 -7.15
C ALA A 41 21.13 4.32 -8.45
N ASN A 42 20.54 3.49 -9.32
CA ASN A 42 21.13 3.07 -10.59
C ASN A 42 21.21 4.18 -11.67
N ARG A 43 20.65 5.37 -11.42
CA ARG A 43 20.72 6.53 -12.31
C ARG A 43 21.84 7.52 -11.94
N LYS A 44 22.50 7.30 -10.80
CA LYS A 44 23.59 8.15 -10.31
C LYS A 44 24.99 7.64 -10.64
N ASP A 45 25.07 6.51 -11.35
CA ASP A 45 26.27 5.92 -11.94
C ASP A 45 26.29 6.20 -13.45
#